data_AF-V5HHZ3-F1
#
_entry.id   AF-V5HHZ3-F1
#
_cell.length_a   1.000
_cell.length_b   1.000
_cell.length_c   1.000
_cell.angle_alpha   90.00
_cell.angle_beta   90.00
_cell.angle_gamma   90.00
#
_symmetry.space_group_name_H-M   'P 1'
#
loop_
_entity.id
_entity.type
_entity.pdbx_description
1 polymer ?
#
loop_
_entity_poly.entity_id
_entity_poly.type
_entity_poly.pdbx_seq_one_letter_code
_entity_poly.pdbx_strand_id
1 'polypeptide(L)'
;MKSVVLVGISALVLNGCDVATVDHIQDKLQTTLDHAGQELNNLKVEAKLEKTFHLSHDDAVYVTEHHFEQAKYVSKVASPIFTDVKFNFATTAIVADWGNTLQTPQQWDTQAENNVRRMLGQIAFIVNTKEFADRFDSAGLEKMDASAFHAGSGDARTIPSNYTAFKDVVNDRIQSWSDATYQMVAFNVSASNKGTVNNGQFDSVQGEPKLYVSLSAAQKTADLHKNAAQLLRELTHTVGYVHNGALDTSTPNNIPYYVQAITSEGGMNDINCDILLNNGQLQNGVWVSNCNSNALDADPTTHTPPLTADDGAQYLNINLFARLFGQSDVSKR
;
A
#
# COMPACT_ATOMS: atom_id res chain seq x y z
N MET A 1 -3.76 33.37 9.95
CA MET A 1 -2.94 33.75 8.78
C MET A 1 -3.02 35.25 8.42
N LYS A 2 -4.20 35.87 8.24
CA LYS A 2 -4.29 37.33 7.95
C LYS A 2 -3.62 38.23 9.01
N SER A 3 -3.59 37.82 10.27
CA SER A 3 -3.03 38.63 11.37
C SER A 3 -1.50 38.64 11.48
N VAL A 4 -0.76 37.66 10.95
CA VAL A 4 0.72 37.60 11.14
C VAL A 4 1.44 38.46 10.10
N VAL A 5 0.98 38.40 8.84
CA VAL A 5 1.51 39.22 7.73
C VAL A 5 1.28 40.72 7.98
N LEU A 6 0.17 41.09 8.63
CA LEU A 6 -0.13 42.49 8.95
C LEU A 6 0.78 43.06 10.06
N VAL A 7 1.19 42.24 11.02
CA VAL A 7 2.04 42.68 12.14
C VAL A 7 3.48 42.92 11.68
N GLY A 8 4.01 42.10 10.76
CA GLY A 8 5.35 42.28 10.19
C GLY A 8 5.49 43.59 9.41
N ILE A 9 4.50 43.93 8.58
CA ILE A 9 4.51 45.17 7.78
C ILE A 9 4.35 46.42 8.67
N SER A 10 3.60 46.32 9.76
CA SER A 10 3.37 47.44 10.69
C SER A 10 4.63 47.83 11.49
N ALA A 11 5.53 46.86 11.75
CA ALA A 11 6.79 47.13 12.43
C ALA A 11 7.84 47.80 11.52
N LEU A 12 7.77 47.59 10.20
CA LEU A 12 8.69 48.17 9.21
C LEU A 12 8.53 49.68 9.00
N VAL A 13 7.31 50.22 9.19
CA VAL A 13 7.03 51.64 8.92
C VAL A 13 7.41 52.54 10.12
N LEU A 14 7.59 51.97 11.31
CA LEU A 14 7.70 52.76 12.55
C LEU A 14 9.12 52.90 13.11
N ASN A 15 10.09 52.10 12.69
CA ASN A 15 11.46 52.21 13.17
C ASN A 15 12.40 52.43 11.99
N GLY A 16 12.85 53.67 11.79
CA GLY A 16 13.88 53.99 10.80
C GLY A 16 15.09 53.06 10.98
N CYS A 17 15.33 52.19 10.00
CA CYS A 17 16.28 51.08 10.12
C CYS A 17 17.42 51.22 9.12
N ASP A 18 18.62 51.07 9.66
CA ASP A 18 19.87 50.84 8.95
C ASP A 18 19.74 49.62 8.01
N VAL A 19 20.46 49.64 6.88
CA VAL A 19 20.27 48.70 5.74
C VAL A 19 20.39 47.24 6.19
N ALA A 20 21.32 46.95 7.11
CA ALA A 20 21.53 45.61 7.65
C ALA A 20 20.33 45.05 8.47
N THR A 21 19.49 45.93 9.03
CA THR A 21 18.30 45.51 9.79
C THR A 21 17.14 45.21 8.84
N VAL A 22 17.07 45.91 7.70
CA VAL A 22 16.08 45.67 6.66
C VAL A 22 16.33 44.32 5.98
N ASP A 23 17.58 44.01 5.64
CA ASP A 23 17.95 42.74 5.01
C ASP A 23 17.61 41.53 5.91
N HIS A 24 17.95 41.59 7.20
CA HIS A 24 17.65 40.50 8.16
C HIS A 24 16.14 40.28 8.37
N ILE A 25 15.34 41.35 8.32
CA ILE A 25 13.88 41.25 8.43
C ILE A 25 13.29 40.67 7.14
N GLN A 26 13.82 41.06 5.97
CA GLN A 26 13.42 40.51 4.68
C GLN A 26 13.69 39.01 4.61
N ASP A 27 14.87 38.55 5.03
CA ASP A 27 15.21 37.13 5.04
C ASP A 27 14.31 36.31 5.97
N LYS A 28 14.01 36.84 7.17
CA LYS A 28 13.08 36.18 8.11
C LYS A 28 11.65 36.14 7.58
N LEU A 29 11.20 37.20 6.93
CA LEU A 29 9.85 37.27 6.34
C LEU A 29 9.74 36.28 5.17
N GLN A 30 10.74 36.24 4.30
CA GLN A 30 10.81 35.29 3.18
C GLN A 30 10.79 33.85 3.68
N THR A 31 11.62 33.52 4.66
CA THR A 31 11.65 32.18 5.29
C THR A 31 10.28 31.80 5.88
N THR A 32 9.61 32.75 6.56
CA THR A 32 8.28 32.51 7.16
C THR A 32 7.21 32.31 6.09
N LEU A 33 7.25 33.09 5.01
CA LEU A 33 6.32 32.95 3.89
C LEU A 33 6.54 31.64 3.12
N ASP A 34 7.80 31.25 2.93
CA ASP A 34 8.16 29.98 2.29
C ASP A 34 7.68 28.80 3.14
N HIS A 35 7.87 28.86 4.46
CA HIS A 35 7.39 27.84 5.39
C HIS A 35 5.85 27.73 5.37
N ALA A 36 5.13 28.85 5.48
CA ALA A 36 3.68 28.86 5.41
C ALA A 36 3.14 28.40 4.04
N GLY A 37 3.88 28.70 2.95
CA GLY A 37 3.58 28.22 1.61
C GLY A 37 3.74 26.70 1.49
N GLN A 38 4.78 26.13 2.11
CA GLN A 38 5.02 24.70 2.19
C GLN A 38 3.94 23.98 3.01
N GLU A 39 3.63 24.46 4.22
CA GLU A 39 2.55 23.90 5.06
C GLU A 39 1.20 23.88 4.33
N LEU A 40 0.86 24.96 3.63
CA LEU A 40 -0.38 25.01 2.85
C LEU A 40 -0.38 24.01 1.68
N ASN A 41 0.78 23.76 1.08
CA ASN A 41 0.92 22.78 0.01
C ASN A 41 0.77 21.35 0.57
N ASN A 42 1.38 21.07 1.72
CA ASN A 42 1.28 19.78 2.42
C ASN A 42 -0.19 19.46 2.74
N LEU A 43 -0.93 20.39 3.36
CA LEU A 43 -2.35 20.22 3.67
C LEU A 43 -3.21 19.90 2.43
N LYS A 44 -2.87 20.46 1.26
CA LYS A 44 -3.58 20.16 0.00
C LYS A 44 -3.28 18.76 -0.51
N VAL A 45 -2.02 18.32 -0.39
CA VAL A 45 -1.60 16.97 -0.74
C VAL A 45 -2.27 15.97 0.19
N GLU A 46 -2.17 16.17 1.51
CA GLU A 46 -2.80 15.33 2.54
C GLU A 46 -4.30 15.15 2.29
N ALA A 47 -5.05 16.24 2.14
CA ALA A 47 -6.49 16.18 1.88
C ALA A 47 -6.83 15.44 0.57
N LYS A 48 -5.96 15.51 -0.44
CA LYS A 48 -6.13 14.78 -1.70
C LYS A 48 -5.87 13.28 -1.51
N LEU A 49 -4.87 12.93 -0.71
CA LEU A 49 -4.54 11.54 -0.36
C LEU A 49 -5.64 10.89 0.48
N GLU A 50 -6.13 11.56 1.52
CA GLU A 50 -7.26 11.08 2.32
C GLU A 50 -8.51 10.84 1.46
N LYS A 51 -8.86 11.82 0.61
CA LYS A 51 -10.08 11.75 -0.20
C LYS A 51 -10.03 10.72 -1.33
N THR A 52 -8.89 10.60 -2.01
CA THR A 52 -8.77 9.79 -3.24
C THR A 52 -8.26 8.39 -2.93
N PHE A 53 -7.28 8.28 -2.04
CA PHE A 53 -6.61 7.02 -1.72
C PHE A 53 -7.07 6.43 -0.39
N HIS A 54 -8.05 7.06 0.28
CA HIS A 54 -8.60 6.59 1.56
C HIS A 54 -7.55 6.41 2.65
N LEU A 55 -6.46 7.18 2.60
CA LEU A 55 -5.48 7.23 3.69
C LEU A 55 -6.15 7.79 4.95
N SER A 56 -5.77 7.27 6.12
CA SER A 56 -6.07 7.97 7.36
C SER A 56 -5.31 9.28 7.41
N HIS A 57 -5.80 10.24 8.19
CA HIS A 57 -5.13 11.52 8.37
C HIS A 57 -3.66 11.33 8.79
N ASP A 58 -3.41 10.50 9.81
CA ASP A 58 -2.05 10.21 10.29
C ASP A 58 -1.13 9.62 9.20
N ASP A 59 -1.68 8.78 8.32
CA ASP A 59 -0.90 8.18 7.22
C ASP A 59 -0.61 9.23 6.13
N ALA A 60 -1.57 10.10 5.82
CA ALA A 60 -1.41 11.18 4.85
C ALA A 60 -0.38 12.21 5.31
N VAL A 61 -0.42 12.61 6.59
CA VAL A 61 0.59 13.49 7.21
C VAL A 61 1.95 12.83 7.15
N TYR A 62 2.07 11.59 7.60
CA TYR A 62 3.35 10.86 7.62
C TYR A 62 4.01 10.82 6.24
N VAL A 63 3.30 10.41 5.18
CA VAL A 63 3.90 10.35 3.84
C VAL A 63 4.22 11.73 3.28
N THR A 64 3.47 12.77 3.67
CA THR A 64 3.73 14.14 3.22
C THR A 64 4.94 14.75 3.93
N GLU A 65 5.16 14.43 5.21
CA GLU A 65 6.31 14.88 6.00
C GLU A 65 7.62 14.17 5.61
N HIS A 66 7.54 12.87 5.31
CA HIS A 66 8.73 12.04 5.09
C HIS A 66 9.02 11.70 3.62
N HIS A 67 8.00 11.76 2.75
CA HIS A 67 8.06 11.32 1.34
C HIS A 67 7.27 12.28 0.44
N PHE A 68 7.50 13.59 0.60
CA PHE A 68 6.67 14.63 0.00
C PHE A 68 6.54 14.51 -1.51
N GLU A 69 7.63 14.20 -2.23
CA GLU A 69 7.60 14.13 -3.69
C GLU A 69 6.76 12.94 -4.19
N GLN A 70 6.78 11.81 -3.47
CA GLN A 70 5.90 10.66 -3.75
C GLN A 70 4.45 11.02 -3.44
N ALA A 71 4.18 11.60 -2.27
CA ALA A 71 2.85 12.04 -1.87
C ALA A 71 2.23 13.00 -2.91
N LYS A 72 3.02 13.98 -3.35
CA LYS A 72 2.67 14.94 -4.39
C LYS A 72 2.50 14.29 -5.77
N TYR A 73 3.33 13.33 -6.14
CA TYR A 73 3.16 12.57 -7.38
C TYR A 73 1.84 11.81 -7.37
N VAL A 74 1.62 10.96 -6.36
CA VAL A 74 0.42 10.13 -6.18
C VAL A 74 -0.85 10.98 -6.17
N SER A 75 -0.82 12.15 -5.50
CA SER A 75 -1.97 13.09 -5.45
C SER A 75 -2.44 13.58 -6.84
N LYS A 76 -1.60 13.45 -7.87
CA LYS A 76 -1.84 13.92 -9.25
C LYS A 76 -1.94 12.79 -10.27
N VAL A 77 -1.79 11.53 -9.87
CA VAL A 77 -1.89 10.38 -10.78
C VAL A 77 -3.26 10.36 -11.45
N ALA A 78 -3.26 10.24 -12.78
CA ALA A 78 -4.49 10.07 -13.55
C ALA A 78 -4.98 8.63 -13.43
N SER A 79 -6.30 8.44 -13.27
CA SER A 79 -6.99 7.15 -13.20
C SER A 79 -6.34 6.14 -12.22
N PRO A 80 -6.08 6.50 -10.95
CA PRO A 80 -5.42 5.59 -10.02
C PRO A 80 -6.24 4.31 -9.78
N ILE A 81 -5.57 3.19 -9.47
CA ILE A 81 -6.25 1.92 -9.19
C ILE A 81 -6.63 1.79 -7.71
N PHE A 82 -7.69 1.05 -7.42
CA PHE A 82 -8.24 0.81 -6.08
C PHE A 82 -8.65 2.08 -5.30
N THR A 83 -8.87 3.21 -5.97
CA THR A 83 -9.32 4.47 -5.35
C THR A 83 -10.82 4.71 -5.46
N ASP A 84 -11.42 4.34 -6.60
CA ASP A 84 -12.85 4.55 -6.88
C ASP A 84 -13.70 3.35 -6.49
N VAL A 85 -13.41 2.78 -5.31
CA VAL A 85 -14.12 1.62 -4.76
C VAL A 85 -14.67 1.92 -3.38
N LYS A 86 -15.83 1.33 -3.07
CA LYS A 86 -16.44 1.34 -1.74
C LYS A 86 -16.12 0.02 -1.05
N PHE A 87 -16.08 0.05 0.27
CA PHE A 87 -15.88 -1.14 1.09
C PHE A 87 -17.10 -1.37 1.98
N ASN A 88 -17.80 -2.47 1.74
CA ASN A 88 -18.92 -2.93 2.55
C ASN A 88 -18.47 -4.06 3.48
N PHE A 89 -18.33 -3.74 4.76
CA PHE A 89 -17.98 -4.71 5.80
C PHE A 89 -19.26 -5.41 6.25
N ALA A 90 -19.41 -6.67 5.83
CA ALA A 90 -20.66 -7.40 5.92
C ALA A 90 -20.50 -8.70 6.70
N THR A 91 -21.58 -9.10 7.38
CA THR A 91 -21.70 -10.40 8.05
C THR A 91 -22.67 -11.27 7.24
N THR A 92 -22.25 -11.66 6.04
CA THR A 92 -23.06 -12.47 5.11
C THR A 92 -22.51 -13.88 4.98
N ALA A 93 -23.37 -14.83 4.58
CA ALA A 93 -22.97 -16.21 4.36
C ALA A 93 -21.83 -16.30 3.32
N ILE A 94 -20.82 -17.11 3.65
CA ILE A 94 -19.78 -17.53 2.72
C ILE A 94 -20.42 -18.33 1.57
N VAL A 95 -19.91 -18.20 0.34
CA VAL A 95 -20.45 -18.93 -0.81
C VAL A 95 -20.36 -20.44 -0.55
N ALA A 96 -21.33 -21.22 -1.03
CA ALA A 96 -21.50 -22.62 -0.65
C ALA A 96 -20.24 -23.48 -0.81
N ASP A 97 -19.42 -23.21 -1.84
CA ASP A 97 -18.19 -23.95 -2.15
C ASP A 97 -17.04 -23.67 -1.17
N TRP A 98 -17.18 -22.64 -0.34
CA TRP A 98 -16.15 -22.16 0.60
C TRP A 98 -16.43 -22.56 2.06
N GLY A 99 -17.61 -23.13 2.35
CA GLY A 99 -18.04 -23.44 3.72
C GLY A 99 -17.21 -24.50 4.45
N ASN A 100 -16.40 -25.28 3.73
CA ASN A 100 -15.44 -26.24 4.32
C ASN A 100 -14.07 -25.60 4.62
N THR A 101 -13.76 -24.47 3.99
CA THR A 101 -12.48 -23.76 4.09
C THR A 101 -12.55 -22.62 5.10
N LEU A 102 -13.62 -21.83 5.02
CA LEU A 102 -13.88 -20.65 5.84
C LEU A 102 -14.97 -20.99 6.87
N GLN A 103 -14.73 -20.75 8.17
CA GLN A 103 -15.74 -20.99 9.20
C GLN A 103 -16.95 -20.05 9.06
N THR A 104 -17.96 -20.21 9.92
CA THR A 104 -19.08 -19.28 10.07
C THR A 104 -18.62 -17.81 10.04
N PRO A 105 -19.25 -16.95 9.20
CA PRO A 105 -18.98 -15.52 9.16
C PRO A 105 -19.06 -14.90 10.57
N GLN A 106 -18.16 -13.98 10.85
CA GLN A 106 -18.09 -13.29 12.14
C GLN A 106 -18.54 -11.85 11.98
N GLN A 107 -19.03 -11.26 13.08
CA GLN A 107 -19.24 -9.83 13.14
C GLN A 107 -17.88 -9.12 13.14
N TRP A 108 -17.80 -8.01 12.41
CA TRP A 108 -16.63 -7.14 12.44
C TRP A 108 -16.53 -6.45 13.80
N ASP A 109 -15.35 -6.49 14.41
CA ASP A 109 -15.02 -5.52 15.46
C ASP A 109 -14.50 -4.23 14.82
N THR A 110 -14.73 -3.10 15.49
CA THR A 110 -14.38 -1.76 14.96
C THR A 110 -12.89 -1.60 14.71
N GLN A 111 -12.04 -2.23 15.51
CA GLN A 111 -10.59 -2.11 15.35
C GLN A 111 -10.11 -2.89 14.12
N ALA A 112 -10.59 -4.11 13.93
CA ALA A 112 -10.31 -4.94 12.76
C ALA A 112 -10.79 -4.27 11.47
N GLU A 113 -12.01 -3.71 11.47
CA GLU A 113 -12.53 -2.95 10.34
C GLU A 113 -11.61 -1.76 10.01
N ASN A 114 -11.25 -0.95 11.01
CA ASN A 114 -10.38 0.20 10.82
C ASN A 114 -8.99 -0.18 10.30
N ASN A 115 -8.41 -1.27 10.79
CA ASN A 115 -7.12 -1.76 10.32
C ASN A 115 -7.18 -2.22 8.86
N VAL A 116 -8.25 -2.91 8.45
CA VAL A 116 -8.43 -3.31 7.05
C VAL A 116 -8.64 -2.10 6.15
N ARG A 117 -9.48 -1.13 6.55
CA ARG A 117 -9.64 0.15 5.83
C ARG A 117 -8.30 0.86 5.64
N ARG A 118 -7.50 0.91 6.69
CA ARG A 118 -6.16 1.49 6.63
C ARG A 118 -5.26 0.73 5.65
N MET A 119 -5.18 -0.60 5.74
CA MET A 119 -4.37 -1.40 4.81
C MET A 119 -4.79 -1.16 3.35
N LEU A 120 -6.09 -1.09 3.07
CA LEU A 120 -6.60 -0.79 1.73
C LEU A 120 -6.16 0.59 1.23
N GLY A 121 -6.23 1.61 2.09
CA GLY A 121 -5.77 2.94 1.72
C GLY A 121 -4.27 2.99 1.45
N GLN A 122 -3.48 2.33 2.29
CA GLN A 122 -2.03 2.20 2.09
C GLN A 122 -1.72 1.46 0.79
N ILE A 123 -2.39 0.34 0.51
CA ILE A 123 -2.28 -0.39 -0.76
C ILE A 123 -2.57 0.54 -1.93
N ALA A 124 -3.72 1.25 -1.91
CA ALA A 124 -4.11 2.17 -2.97
C ALA A 124 -3.05 3.25 -3.20
N PHE A 125 -2.46 3.81 -2.14
CA PHE A 125 -1.36 4.76 -2.28
C PHE A 125 -0.14 4.12 -2.97
N ILE A 126 0.35 3.00 -2.42
CA ILE A 126 1.60 2.36 -2.82
C ILE A 126 1.58 1.93 -4.27
N VAL A 127 0.51 1.23 -4.68
CA VAL A 127 0.45 0.68 -6.04
C VAL A 127 0.36 1.78 -7.09
N ASN A 128 0.06 3.02 -6.70
CA ASN A 128 0.02 4.18 -7.60
C ASN A 128 1.29 5.06 -7.50
N THR A 129 2.31 4.65 -6.73
CA THR A 129 3.62 5.32 -6.70
C THR A 129 4.42 5.08 -7.98
N LYS A 130 5.41 5.95 -8.25
CA LYS A 130 6.34 5.74 -9.36
C LYS A 130 7.24 4.54 -9.11
N GLU A 131 7.66 4.37 -7.87
CA GLU A 131 8.52 3.28 -7.41
C GLU A 131 7.87 1.91 -7.65
N PHE A 132 6.58 1.76 -7.33
CA PHE A 132 5.86 0.52 -7.62
C PHE A 132 5.76 0.26 -9.12
N ALA A 133 5.42 1.27 -9.92
CA ALA A 133 5.32 1.13 -11.37
C ALA A 133 6.66 0.71 -12.01
N ASP A 134 7.74 1.41 -11.66
CA ASP A 134 9.09 1.11 -12.14
C ASP A 134 9.52 -0.31 -11.70
N ARG A 135 9.15 -0.72 -10.48
CA ARG A 135 9.44 -2.06 -9.98
C ARG A 135 8.62 -3.14 -10.68
N PHE A 136 7.33 -2.92 -10.89
CA PHE A 136 6.46 -3.84 -11.61
C PHE A 136 6.97 -4.10 -13.04
N ASP A 137 7.56 -3.09 -13.69
CA ASP A 137 8.09 -3.21 -15.05
C ASP A 137 9.47 -3.92 -15.11
N SER A 138 10.20 -4.00 -14.00
CA SER A 138 11.59 -4.48 -13.97
C SER A 138 11.82 -5.75 -13.13
N ALA A 139 10.86 -6.18 -12.32
CA ALA A 139 11.04 -7.26 -11.35
C ALA A 139 10.90 -8.69 -11.89
N GLY A 140 10.89 -8.89 -13.21
CA GLY A 140 10.84 -10.20 -13.85
C GLY A 140 9.51 -10.56 -14.52
N LEU A 141 8.66 -9.58 -14.83
CA LEU A 141 7.40 -9.77 -15.56
C LEU A 141 7.59 -10.53 -16.89
N GLU A 142 8.69 -10.25 -17.59
CA GLU A 142 9.06 -10.85 -18.88
C GLU A 142 9.41 -12.34 -18.81
N LYS A 143 9.62 -12.87 -17.61
CA LYS A 143 9.99 -14.27 -17.38
C LYS A 143 8.82 -15.14 -16.97
N MET A 144 7.63 -14.55 -16.86
CA MET A 144 6.43 -15.30 -16.58
C MET A 144 6.05 -16.20 -17.77
N ASP A 145 5.62 -17.42 -17.49
CA ASP A 145 5.07 -18.33 -18.50
C ASP A 145 3.56 -18.07 -18.66
N ALA A 146 3.16 -17.70 -19.88
CA ALA A 146 1.78 -17.42 -20.26
C ALA A 146 0.82 -18.60 -19.99
N SER A 147 1.34 -19.83 -19.91
CA SER A 147 0.56 -21.02 -19.57
C SER A 147 -0.06 -20.94 -18.17
N ALA A 148 0.47 -20.13 -17.24
CA ALA A 148 -0.12 -19.95 -15.92
C ALA A 148 -1.35 -19.04 -15.90
N PHE A 149 -1.62 -18.30 -16.98
CA PHE A 149 -2.65 -17.26 -17.03
C PHE A 149 -3.95 -17.72 -17.68
N HIS A 150 -3.99 -18.87 -18.34
CA HIS A 150 -5.14 -19.32 -19.15
C HIS A 150 -6.46 -19.40 -18.37
N ALA A 151 -6.42 -19.61 -17.05
CA ALA A 151 -7.58 -19.69 -16.17
C ALA A 151 -8.08 -18.32 -15.66
N GLY A 152 -7.42 -17.22 -16.03
CA GLY A 152 -7.85 -15.86 -15.70
C GLY A 152 -9.20 -15.49 -16.33
N SER A 153 -9.73 -14.33 -15.96
CA SER A 153 -10.97 -13.80 -16.55
C SER A 153 -10.71 -12.53 -17.38
N GLY A 154 -11.36 -12.39 -18.54
CA GLY A 154 -11.12 -11.26 -19.45
C GLY A 154 -9.65 -11.12 -19.83
N ASP A 155 -9.14 -9.89 -19.78
CA ASP A 155 -7.77 -9.55 -20.13
C ASP A 155 -6.74 -10.04 -19.09
N ALA A 156 -7.19 -10.42 -17.89
CA ALA A 156 -6.35 -11.07 -16.87
C ALA A 156 -5.94 -12.51 -17.27
N ARG A 157 -6.32 -12.99 -18.46
CA ARG A 157 -5.82 -14.23 -19.09
C ARG A 157 -4.43 -14.09 -19.71
N THR A 158 -3.85 -12.91 -19.68
CA THR A 158 -2.56 -12.62 -20.29
C THR A 158 -1.62 -11.97 -19.29
N ILE A 159 -0.32 -12.12 -19.53
CA ILE A 159 0.70 -11.38 -18.78
C ILE A 159 0.62 -9.92 -19.23
N PRO A 160 0.42 -8.95 -18.32
CA PRO A 160 0.51 -7.53 -18.65
C PRO A 160 1.87 -7.21 -19.28
N SER A 161 1.90 -6.34 -20.27
CA SER A 161 3.18 -5.93 -20.90
C SER A 161 4.00 -4.97 -20.03
N ASN A 162 3.34 -4.28 -19.11
CA ASN A 162 3.89 -3.33 -18.14
C ASN A 162 2.81 -2.95 -17.10
N TYR A 163 3.15 -2.07 -16.18
CA TYR A 163 2.29 -1.56 -15.12
C TYR A 163 1.07 -0.82 -15.66
N THR A 164 1.20 -0.09 -16.78
CA THR A 164 0.06 0.59 -17.41
C THR A 164 -0.98 -0.42 -17.87
N ALA A 165 -0.56 -1.49 -18.56
CA ALA A 165 -1.46 -2.56 -18.97
C ALA A 165 -2.10 -3.28 -17.76
N PHE A 166 -1.34 -3.52 -16.69
CA PHE A 166 -1.90 -4.09 -15.45
C PHE A 166 -2.97 -3.18 -14.84
N LYS A 167 -2.69 -1.88 -14.79
CA LYS A 167 -3.59 -0.85 -14.27
C LYS A 167 -4.87 -0.73 -15.08
N ASP A 168 -4.78 -0.81 -16.40
CA ASP A 168 -5.94 -0.78 -17.29
C ASP A 168 -6.86 -1.99 -17.01
N VAL A 169 -6.30 -3.21 -16.88
CA VAL A 169 -7.07 -4.41 -16.51
C VAL A 169 -7.78 -4.24 -15.17
N VAL A 170 -7.10 -3.71 -14.14
CA VAL A 170 -7.69 -3.47 -12.82
C VAL A 170 -8.84 -2.47 -12.91
N ASN A 171 -8.63 -1.33 -13.58
CA ASN A 171 -9.64 -0.28 -13.71
C ASN A 171 -10.85 -0.73 -14.53
N ASP A 172 -10.62 -1.36 -15.68
CA ASP A 172 -11.70 -1.86 -16.54
C ASP A 172 -12.54 -2.90 -15.80
N ARG A 173 -11.90 -3.76 -15.00
CA ARG A 173 -12.63 -4.73 -14.18
C ARG A 173 -13.47 -4.06 -13.10
N ILE A 174 -12.91 -3.10 -12.36
CA ILE A 174 -13.65 -2.35 -11.33
C ILE A 174 -14.83 -1.60 -11.95
N GLN A 175 -14.63 -0.97 -13.12
CA GLN A 175 -15.68 -0.23 -13.85
C GLN A 175 -16.78 -1.15 -14.40
N SER A 176 -16.47 -2.43 -14.65
CA SER A 176 -17.46 -3.42 -15.09
C SER A 176 -18.42 -3.86 -13.98
N TRP A 177 -18.14 -3.56 -12.71
CA TRP A 177 -19.01 -3.89 -11.59
C TRP A 177 -20.22 -2.95 -11.55
N SER A 178 -21.41 -3.50 -11.27
CA SER A 178 -22.66 -2.72 -11.23
C SER A 178 -22.65 -1.62 -10.16
N ASP A 179 -21.93 -1.86 -9.07
CA ASP A 179 -21.55 -0.89 -8.04
C ASP A 179 -20.12 -1.27 -7.66
N ALA A 180 -19.18 -0.33 -7.74
CA ALA A 180 -17.76 -0.56 -7.47
C ALA A 180 -17.52 -0.76 -5.96
N THR A 181 -18.08 -1.83 -5.40
CA THR A 181 -18.15 -2.09 -3.96
C THR A 181 -17.61 -3.47 -3.65
N TYR A 182 -16.52 -3.52 -2.89
CA TYR A 182 -16.01 -4.74 -2.30
C TYR A 182 -16.89 -5.19 -1.13
N GLN A 183 -17.29 -6.46 -1.17
CA GLN A 183 -17.93 -7.15 -0.06
C GLN A 183 -16.84 -7.81 0.80
N MET A 184 -16.66 -7.32 2.02
CA MET A 184 -15.66 -7.80 2.98
C MET A 184 -16.33 -8.62 4.06
N VAL A 185 -16.04 -9.92 4.13
CA VAL A 185 -16.62 -10.83 5.12
C VAL A 185 -15.55 -11.29 6.09
N ALA A 186 -15.76 -11.02 7.38
CA ALA A 186 -14.88 -11.51 8.43
C ALA A 186 -15.13 -13.00 8.72
N PHE A 187 -14.07 -13.76 8.94
CA PHE A 187 -14.14 -15.16 9.36
C PHE A 187 -13.08 -15.48 10.41
N ASN A 188 -13.24 -16.65 11.06
CA ASN A 188 -12.20 -17.25 11.89
C ASN A 188 -11.64 -18.48 11.15
N VAL A 189 -10.32 -18.68 11.21
CA VAL A 189 -9.71 -19.93 10.71
C VAL A 189 -9.97 -21.04 11.73
N SER A 190 -10.51 -22.19 11.30
CA SER A 190 -10.77 -23.29 12.23
C SER A 190 -9.46 -23.87 12.78
N ALA A 191 -9.43 -24.14 14.09
CA ALA A 191 -8.24 -24.71 14.76
C ALA A 191 -7.84 -26.08 14.16
N SER A 192 -8.79 -26.84 13.62
CA SER A 192 -8.59 -28.12 12.96
C SER A 192 -8.04 -28.00 11.53
N ASN A 193 -8.16 -26.83 10.89
CA ASN A 193 -7.70 -26.59 9.52
C ASN A 193 -6.38 -25.79 9.45
N LYS A 194 -5.83 -25.32 10.58
CA LYS A 194 -4.53 -24.63 10.61
C LYS A 194 -3.35 -25.46 10.08
N GLY A 195 -3.51 -26.80 9.99
CA GLY A 195 -2.50 -27.71 9.45
C GLY A 195 -2.68 -28.08 7.97
N THR A 196 -3.82 -27.74 7.35
CA THR A 196 -4.22 -28.23 6.02
C THR A 196 -4.73 -27.14 5.09
N VAL A 197 -5.33 -26.09 5.62
CA VAL A 197 -5.69 -24.89 4.88
C VAL A 197 -4.51 -23.95 5.02
N ASN A 198 -3.94 -23.55 3.88
CA ASN A 198 -2.88 -22.56 3.79
C ASN A 198 -3.06 -21.47 4.85
N ASN A 199 -1.97 -21.02 5.48
CA ASN A 199 -1.91 -19.91 6.44
C ASN A 199 -2.39 -18.54 5.88
N GLY A 200 -3.23 -18.54 4.83
CA GLY A 200 -3.84 -17.39 4.20
C GLY A 200 -4.69 -16.62 5.21
N GLN A 201 -4.29 -15.38 5.43
CA GLN A 201 -4.98 -14.44 6.29
C GLN A 201 -6.16 -13.76 5.57
N PHE A 202 -6.17 -13.86 4.24
CA PHE A 202 -7.16 -13.30 3.34
C PHE A 202 -7.47 -14.33 2.26
N ASP A 203 -8.67 -14.23 1.72
CA ASP A 203 -9.12 -15.03 0.58
C ASP A 203 -10.05 -14.20 -0.31
N SER A 204 -10.30 -14.67 -1.53
CA SER A 204 -11.04 -13.92 -2.54
C SER A 204 -11.83 -14.82 -3.49
N VAL A 205 -12.85 -14.24 -4.12
CA VAL A 205 -13.53 -14.90 -5.25
C VAL A 205 -12.98 -14.31 -6.55
N GLN A 206 -12.45 -15.18 -7.42
CA GLN A 206 -11.88 -14.76 -8.69
C GLN A 206 -12.87 -13.93 -9.52
N GLY A 207 -12.45 -12.74 -9.93
CA GLY A 207 -13.24 -11.87 -10.78
C GLY A 207 -14.42 -11.18 -10.07
N GLU A 208 -14.72 -11.50 -8.81
CA GLU A 208 -15.81 -10.86 -8.07
C GLU A 208 -15.26 -9.91 -7.02
N PRO A 209 -15.92 -8.77 -6.73
CA PRO A 209 -15.51 -7.85 -5.68
C PRO A 209 -15.85 -8.41 -4.29
N LYS A 210 -15.33 -9.59 -3.96
CA LYS A 210 -15.63 -10.32 -2.73
C LYS A 210 -14.35 -10.85 -2.10
N LEU A 211 -14.17 -10.47 -0.85
CA LEU A 211 -12.99 -10.78 -0.05
C LEU A 211 -13.41 -11.34 1.30
N TYR A 212 -12.62 -12.29 1.75
CA TYR A 212 -12.72 -12.93 3.04
C TYR A 212 -11.53 -12.53 3.87
N VAL A 213 -11.76 -12.09 5.10
CA VAL A 213 -10.70 -11.59 5.99
C VAL A 213 -10.71 -12.36 7.29
N SER A 214 -9.59 -12.96 7.64
CA SER A 214 -9.39 -13.56 8.96
C SER A 214 -9.38 -12.46 10.01
N LEU A 215 -10.22 -12.54 11.05
CA LEU A 215 -10.23 -11.54 12.12
C LEU A 215 -8.87 -11.43 12.81
N SER A 216 -8.17 -12.55 13.01
CA SER A 216 -6.83 -12.51 13.62
C SER A 216 -5.80 -11.76 12.76
N ALA A 217 -6.01 -11.71 11.44
CA ALA A 217 -5.16 -10.95 10.52
C ALA A 217 -5.42 -9.45 10.57
N ALA A 218 -6.70 -9.10 10.76
CA ALA A 218 -7.16 -7.73 10.83
C ALA A 218 -6.92 -7.11 12.23
N GLN A 219 -6.70 -7.92 13.25
CA GLN A 219 -6.36 -7.46 14.59
C GLN A 219 -4.94 -6.90 14.66
N LYS A 220 -4.69 -6.03 15.65
CA LYS A 220 -3.37 -5.40 15.86
C LYS A 220 -2.36 -6.46 16.30
N THR A 221 -1.61 -6.97 15.34
CA THR A 221 -0.54 -7.97 15.53
C THR A 221 0.77 -7.43 14.97
N ALA A 222 1.89 -8.05 15.36
CA ALA A 222 3.21 -7.68 14.83
C ALA A 222 3.32 -7.89 13.30
N ASP A 223 2.51 -8.78 12.74
CA ASP A 223 2.53 -9.17 11.32
C ASP A 223 1.56 -8.38 10.42
N LEU A 224 0.90 -7.34 10.93
CA LEU A 224 -0.12 -6.58 10.19
C LEU A 224 0.40 -6.02 8.85
N HIS A 225 1.69 -5.71 8.73
CA HIS A 225 2.30 -5.26 7.48
C HIS A 225 2.42 -6.38 6.44
N LYS A 226 2.69 -7.63 6.84
CA LYS A 226 2.71 -8.79 5.93
C LYS A 226 1.31 -9.09 5.40
N ASN A 227 0.30 -8.77 6.20
CA ASN A 227 -1.10 -8.97 5.88
C ASN A 227 -1.56 -8.06 4.73
N ALA A 228 -1.06 -6.83 4.61
CA ALA A 228 -1.43 -5.96 3.50
C ALA A 228 -0.91 -6.45 2.13
N ALA A 229 0.30 -7.02 2.07
CA ALA A 229 0.82 -7.61 0.83
C ALA A 229 -0.01 -8.84 0.40
N GLN A 230 -0.44 -9.67 1.37
CA GLN A 230 -1.42 -10.74 1.10
C GLN A 230 -2.78 -10.17 0.67
N LEU A 231 -3.27 -9.11 1.30
CA LEU A 231 -4.53 -8.47 0.89
C LEU A 231 -4.44 -7.94 -0.55
N LEU A 232 -3.29 -7.40 -0.98
CA LEU A 232 -3.08 -6.99 -2.37
C LEU A 232 -3.10 -8.18 -3.33
N ARG A 233 -2.53 -9.34 -2.97
CA ARG A 233 -2.70 -10.59 -3.75
C ARG A 233 -4.17 -10.89 -3.96
N GLU A 234 -4.95 -10.91 -2.87
CA GLU A 234 -6.37 -11.23 -2.94
C GLU A 234 -7.18 -10.18 -3.73
N LEU A 235 -6.83 -8.89 -3.63
CA LEU A 235 -7.41 -7.86 -4.49
C LEU A 235 -7.15 -8.15 -5.97
N THR A 236 -5.96 -8.61 -6.35
CA THR A 236 -5.73 -8.95 -7.76
C THR A 236 -6.48 -10.19 -8.25
N HIS A 237 -6.83 -11.11 -7.36
CA HIS A 237 -7.73 -12.21 -7.69
C HIS A 237 -9.15 -11.71 -7.98
N THR A 238 -9.66 -10.76 -7.20
CA THR A 238 -10.98 -10.17 -7.45
C THR A 238 -11.10 -9.46 -8.80
N VAL A 239 -9.99 -8.96 -9.35
CA VAL A 239 -9.98 -8.37 -10.70
C VAL A 239 -9.78 -9.40 -11.82
N GLY A 240 -9.62 -10.68 -11.46
CA GLY A 240 -9.69 -11.79 -12.40
C GLY A 240 -8.37 -12.52 -12.66
N TYR A 241 -7.26 -12.07 -12.09
CA TYR A 241 -6.00 -12.82 -12.18
C TYR A 241 -6.08 -14.08 -11.31
N VAL A 242 -5.35 -15.11 -11.72
CA VAL A 242 -5.31 -16.39 -11.01
C VAL A 242 -3.89 -16.90 -10.90
N HIS A 243 -3.71 -17.83 -9.98
CA HIS A 243 -2.55 -18.69 -9.94
C HIS A 243 -2.99 -20.12 -10.29
N ASN A 244 -2.21 -20.84 -11.08
CA ASN A 244 -2.48 -22.25 -11.39
C ASN A 244 -1.84 -23.13 -10.32
N GLY A 245 -2.65 -23.61 -9.37
CA GLY A 245 -2.17 -24.43 -8.25
C GLY A 245 -1.39 -25.70 -8.63
N ALA A 246 -1.50 -26.19 -9.88
CA ALA A 246 -0.71 -27.33 -10.36
C ALA A 246 0.69 -26.92 -10.89
N LEU A 247 0.87 -25.68 -11.35
CA LEU A 247 2.12 -25.17 -11.90
C LEU A 247 2.90 -24.30 -10.90
N ASP A 248 2.22 -23.73 -9.90
CA ASP A 248 2.79 -22.79 -8.92
C ASP A 248 3.43 -23.45 -7.68
N THR A 249 3.76 -24.75 -7.75
CA THR A 249 4.22 -25.50 -6.56
C THR A 249 5.66 -25.19 -6.12
N SER A 250 6.44 -24.48 -6.93
CA SER A 250 7.84 -24.12 -6.59
C SER A 250 8.23 -22.69 -6.97
N THR A 251 7.48 -22.03 -7.85
CA THR A 251 7.74 -20.65 -8.26
C THR A 251 6.43 -20.00 -8.67
N PRO A 252 5.95 -18.94 -7.99
CA PRO A 252 4.72 -18.30 -8.38
C PRO A 252 4.92 -17.64 -9.75
N ASN A 253 4.13 -18.06 -10.72
CA ASN A 253 4.20 -17.59 -12.09
C ASN A 253 2.93 -16.83 -12.47
N ASN A 254 2.58 -15.82 -11.68
CA ASN A 254 1.32 -15.09 -11.85
C ASN A 254 1.35 -13.72 -11.18
N ILE A 255 0.43 -12.86 -11.61
CA ILE A 255 0.31 -11.48 -11.11
C ILE A 255 -0.01 -11.38 -9.61
N PRO A 256 -0.92 -12.18 -9.02
CA PRO A 256 -1.23 -12.08 -7.60
C PRO A 256 -0.03 -12.25 -6.68
N TYR A 257 0.79 -13.28 -6.91
CA TYR A 257 2.02 -13.43 -6.15
C TYR A 257 3.08 -12.41 -6.54
N TYR A 258 3.14 -11.96 -7.80
CA TYR A 258 4.08 -10.92 -8.23
C TYR A 258 3.89 -9.61 -7.47
N VAL A 259 2.66 -9.10 -7.41
CA VAL A 259 2.37 -7.84 -6.70
C VAL A 259 2.58 -7.96 -5.20
N GLN A 260 2.26 -9.14 -4.63
CA GLN A 260 2.56 -9.43 -3.23
C GLN A 260 4.06 -9.40 -2.99
N ALA A 261 4.85 -9.98 -3.90
CA ALA A 261 6.29 -10.06 -3.73
C ALA A 261 6.97 -8.69 -3.82
N ILE A 262 6.51 -7.85 -4.76
CA ILE A 262 6.96 -6.46 -4.88
C ILE A 262 6.66 -5.66 -3.61
N THR A 263 5.45 -5.82 -3.05
CA THR A 263 5.00 -5.08 -1.86
C THR A 263 5.38 -5.73 -0.53
N SER A 264 5.99 -6.92 -0.57
CA SER A 264 6.55 -7.55 0.62
C SER A 264 7.83 -6.84 1.06
N GLU A 265 8.24 -7.09 2.30
CA GLU A 265 9.47 -6.54 2.87
C GLU A 265 10.68 -6.76 1.93
N GLY A 266 11.38 -5.67 1.59
CA GLY A 266 12.54 -5.69 0.69
C GLY A 266 12.21 -5.83 -0.81
N GLY A 267 10.95 -6.07 -1.18
CA GLY A 267 10.53 -6.31 -2.58
C GLY A 267 10.78 -5.14 -3.53
N MET A 268 10.73 -3.89 -3.02
CA MET A 268 10.94 -2.67 -3.82
C MET A 268 12.40 -2.17 -3.86
N ASN A 269 13.33 -2.81 -3.15
CA ASN A 269 14.66 -2.24 -2.87
C ASN A 269 15.77 -2.56 -3.89
N ASP A 270 15.51 -3.28 -4.98
CA ASP A 270 16.53 -3.63 -5.98
C ASP A 270 15.96 -3.68 -7.40
N ILE A 271 16.60 -3.01 -8.36
CA ILE A 271 16.21 -3.00 -9.78
C ILE A 271 16.69 -4.24 -10.55
N ASN A 272 17.61 -5.03 -10.00
CA ASN A 272 18.22 -6.20 -10.66
C ASN A 272 17.83 -7.54 -10.01
N CYS A 273 16.90 -7.51 -9.07
CA CYS A 273 16.44 -8.75 -8.44
C CYS A 273 15.14 -9.26 -9.05
N ASP A 274 15.22 -10.48 -9.57
CA ASP A 274 14.08 -11.28 -10.00
C ASP A 274 13.38 -11.86 -8.76
N ILE A 275 12.23 -11.27 -8.43
CA ILE A 275 11.54 -11.57 -7.17
C ILE A 275 10.86 -12.95 -7.20
N LEU A 276 10.53 -13.46 -8.38
CA LEU A 276 9.79 -14.71 -8.49
C LEU A 276 10.71 -15.90 -8.68
N LEU A 277 11.69 -15.83 -9.59
CA LEU A 277 12.37 -17.03 -10.08
C LEU A 277 13.66 -17.40 -9.34
N ASN A 278 14.41 -16.43 -8.82
CA ASN A 278 15.71 -16.70 -8.20
C ASN A 278 15.77 -16.34 -6.72
N ASN A 279 14.90 -15.43 -6.26
CA ASN A 279 15.04 -14.81 -4.95
C ASN A 279 13.67 -14.64 -4.27
N GLY A 280 12.78 -15.62 -4.35
CA GLY A 280 11.53 -15.62 -3.60
C GLY A 280 11.33 -16.93 -2.86
N GLN A 281 10.57 -16.91 -1.76
CA GLN A 281 10.18 -18.14 -1.06
C GLN A 281 8.82 -17.98 -0.36
N LEU A 282 8.09 -19.09 -0.23
CA LEU A 282 6.80 -19.11 0.47
C LEU A 282 7.09 -19.31 1.95
N GLN A 283 6.88 -18.29 2.76
CA GLN A 283 6.97 -18.34 4.22
C GLN A 283 5.57 -18.18 4.80
N ASN A 284 5.06 -19.23 5.46
CA ASN A 284 3.73 -19.20 6.09
C ASN A 284 2.60 -18.74 5.14
N GLY A 285 2.61 -19.18 3.87
CA GLY A 285 1.61 -18.78 2.86
C GLY A 285 1.76 -17.34 2.34
N VAL A 286 2.79 -16.61 2.78
CA VAL A 286 3.23 -15.33 2.23
C VAL A 286 4.38 -15.61 1.27
N TRP A 287 4.32 -15.16 0.03
CA TRP A 287 5.53 -15.10 -0.80
C TRP A 287 6.37 -13.91 -0.37
N VAL A 288 7.61 -14.15 -0.01
CA VAL A 288 8.56 -13.14 0.46
C VAL A 288 9.73 -13.07 -0.51
N SER A 289 10.15 -11.85 -0.81
CA SER A 289 11.33 -11.58 -1.61
C SER A 289 12.61 -11.77 -0.77
N ASN A 290 13.47 -12.69 -1.19
CA ASN A 290 14.87 -12.81 -0.76
C ASN A 290 15.80 -11.84 -1.49
N CYS A 291 15.27 -10.94 -2.32
CA CYS A 291 16.04 -9.86 -2.92
C CYS A 291 16.73 -8.96 -1.89
N ASN A 292 16.49 -9.19 -0.58
CA ASN A 292 17.15 -8.45 0.45
C ASN A 292 17.35 -9.17 1.80
N SER A 293 18.08 -10.30 1.81
CA SER A 293 18.61 -10.80 3.10
C SER A 293 19.62 -9.83 3.75
N ASN A 294 20.15 -8.84 3.01
CA ASN A 294 21.25 -7.98 3.46
C ASN A 294 20.84 -6.55 3.85
N ALA A 295 19.76 -5.97 3.31
CA ALA A 295 19.29 -4.65 3.78
C ALA A 295 18.64 -4.74 5.18
N LEU A 296 18.06 -5.89 5.53
CA LEU A 296 17.48 -6.10 6.86
C LEU A 296 18.51 -6.04 8.00
N ASP A 297 19.80 -6.23 7.70
CA ASP A 297 20.85 -6.34 8.74
C ASP A 297 21.92 -5.24 8.67
N ALA A 298 22.12 -4.57 7.53
CA ALA A 298 23.18 -3.55 7.37
C ALA A 298 22.70 -2.12 7.07
N ASP A 299 21.46 -1.91 6.62
CA ASP A 299 20.93 -0.59 6.29
C ASP A 299 19.93 -0.11 7.36
N PRO A 300 20.33 0.79 8.28
CA PRO A 300 19.46 1.25 9.37
C PRO A 300 18.20 2.00 8.90
N THR A 301 18.07 2.32 7.60
CA THR A 301 16.88 2.94 7.01
C THR A 301 15.86 1.92 6.50
N THR A 302 16.27 0.67 6.29
CA THR A 302 15.38 -0.48 6.03
C THR A 302 15.16 -1.33 7.28
N HIS A 303 15.96 -1.11 8.33
CA HIS A 303 15.66 -1.62 9.66
C HIS A 303 14.39 -0.91 10.14
N THR A 304 13.37 -1.69 10.49
CA THR A 304 12.34 -1.15 11.38
C THR A 304 13.11 -0.70 12.64
N PRO A 305 13.07 0.59 13.06
CA PRO A 305 13.73 0.99 14.30
C PRO A 305 13.31 0.03 15.41
N PRO A 306 14.19 -0.37 16.34
CA PRO A 306 13.78 -1.15 17.49
C PRO A 306 12.66 -0.37 18.17
N LEU A 307 11.43 -0.83 17.98
CA LEU A 307 10.25 -0.17 18.47
C LEU A 307 10.36 -0.21 19.99
N THR A 308 10.70 0.93 20.60
CA THR A 308 10.49 1.07 22.04
C THR A 308 9.00 0.85 22.30
N ALA A 309 8.62 0.45 23.51
CA ALA A 309 7.21 0.15 23.80
C ALA A 309 6.26 1.34 23.48
N ASP A 310 6.79 2.56 23.52
CA ASP A 310 6.07 3.81 23.25
C ASP A 310 6.04 4.14 21.74
N ASP A 311 7.15 3.95 21.01
CA ASP A 311 7.18 4.10 19.54
C ASP A 311 6.41 2.98 18.84
N GLY A 312 6.42 1.77 19.42
CA GLY A 312 5.75 0.58 18.89
C GLY A 312 4.26 0.79 18.70
N ALA A 313 3.57 1.49 19.60
CA ALA A 313 2.14 1.66 19.46
C ALA A 313 1.74 2.55 18.25
N GLN A 314 2.56 3.55 17.93
CA GLN A 314 2.34 4.55 16.87
C GLN A 314 2.92 4.09 15.51
N TYR A 315 4.06 3.39 15.50
CA TYR A 315 4.78 2.97 14.29
C TYR A 315 4.53 1.52 13.83
N LEU A 316 4.00 0.60 14.68
CA LEU A 316 3.49 -0.72 14.21
C LEU A 316 2.44 -0.60 13.10
N ASN A 317 1.83 0.56 13.06
CA ASN A 317 0.70 0.99 12.26
C ASN A 317 1.13 1.62 10.90
N ILE A 318 2.37 2.10 10.81
CA ILE A 318 2.97 2.85 9.68
C ILE A 318 3.88 1.93 8.82
N ASN A 319 4.07 0.69 9.25
CA ASN A 319 5.12 -0.23 8.78
C ASN A 319 4.96 -0.66 7.30
N LEU A 320 3.84 -0.36 6.64
CA LEU A 320 3.75 -0.49 5.18
C LEU A 320 4.61 0.56 4.47
N PHE A 321 4.58 1.83 4.89
CA PHE A 321 5.36 2.90 4.25
C PHE A 321 6.84 2.86 4.60
N ALA A 322 7.18 2.59 5.87
CA ALA A 322 8.58 2.58 6.32
C ALA A 322 9.47 1.54 5.60
N ARG A 323 8.87 0.48 5.06
CA ARG A 323 9.59 -0.61 4.35
C ARG A 323 9.68 -0.40 2.84
N LEU A 324 8.94 0.58 2.31
CA LEU A 324 8.81 0.86 0.88
C LEU A 324 9.69 2.02 0.40
N PHE A 325 10.13 2.88 1.32
CA PHE A 325 10.90 4.09 0.99
C PHE A 325 12.32 4.09 1.54
N GLY A 326 12.85 2.91 1.90
CA GLY A 326 14.26 2.72 2.23
C GLY A 326 15.13 3.16 1.04
N GLN A 327 15.88 4.24 1.24
CA GLN A 327 16.85 4.91 0.36
C GLN A 327 16.43 6.00 -0.65
N SER A 328 15.16 6.21 -1.04
CA SER A 328 14.92 7.15 -2.16
C SER A 328 15.05 8.66 -1.83
N ASP A 329 15.09 9.07 -0.56
CA ASP A 329 15.06 10.51 -0.21
C ASP A 329 16.15 11.00 0.77
N VAL A 330 17.09 10.16 1.20
CA VAL A 330 18.17 10.60 2.12
C VAL A 330 19.32 11.29 1.38
N SER A 331 19.41 11.15 0.05
CA SER A 331 20.46 11.80 -0.75
C SER A 331 20.20 13.29 -1.08
N LYS A 332 19.13 13.88 -0.54
CA LYS A 332 18.77 15.30 -0.72
C LYS A 332 18.63 16.08 0.59
N ARG A 333 19.43 15.76 1.60
CA ARG A 333 19.70 16.69 2.71
C ARG A 333 21.02 17.40 2.48
#